data_AF-A0A0N1CM96-F1
#
_entry.id   AF-A0A0N1CM96-F1
#
_cell.length_a   1.000
_cell.length_b   1.000
_cell.length_c   1.000
_cell.angle_alpha   90.00
_cell.angle_beta   90.00
_cell.angle_gamma   90.00
#
_symmetry.space_group_name_H-M   'P 1'
#
loop_
_entity.id
_entity.type
_entity.pdbx_description
1 polymer ?
#
loop_
_entity_poly.entity_id
_entity_poly.type
_entity_poly.pdbx_seq_one_letter_code
_entity_poly.pdbx_strand_id
1 'polypeptide(L)' 'MKKLHTIFLNSEGKKHTLQPKVFDEVISAEQVRQGMASIAAVGIFESNDIQYYTEVSGAKIVETIETKLF' A
#
# COMPACT_ATOMS: atom_id res chain seq x y z
N MET A 1 -15.98 5.76 4.06
CA MET A 1 -15.17 5.53 2.84
C MET A 1 -14.16 4.41 3.08
N LYS A 2 -14.04 3.46 2.15
CA LYS A 2 -13.02 2.41 2.21
C LYS A 2 -11.71 2.91 1.61
N LYS A 3 -10.57 2.49 2.17
CA LYS A 3 -9.23 2.80 1.68
C LYS A 3 -8.38 1.54 1.70
N LEU A 4 -7.66 1.28 0.60
CA LEU A 4 -6.65 0.24 0.55
C LEU A 4 -5.32 0.78 1.08
N HIS A 5 -4.80 0.17 2.12
CA HIS A 5 -3.48 0.45 2.66
C HIS A 5 -2.56 -0.70 2.28
N THR A 6 -1.57 -0.42 1.44
CA THR A 6 -0.50 -1.37 1.11
C THR A 6 0.77 -0.96 1.83
N ILE A 7 1.41 -1.90 2.50
CA ILE A 7 2.56 -1.68 3.39
C ILE A 7 3.77 -2.35 2.77
N PHE A 8 4.80 -1.54 2.53
CA PHE A 8 6.09 -1.96 2.04
C PHE A 8 7.18 -1.69 3.09
N LEU A 9 8.33 -2.34 2.95
CA LEU A 9 9.56 -1.92 3.60
C LEU A 9 10.46 -1.23 2.57
N ASN A 10 11.11 -0.16 3.00
CA ASN A 10 12.15 0.50 2.23
C ASN A 10 13.49 -0.25 2.35
N SER A 11 14.52 0.21 1.65
CA SER A 11 15.89 -0.36 1.71
C SER A 11 16.52 -0.36 3.10
N GLU A 12 16.02 0.45 4.05
CA GLU A 12 16.47 0.49 5.45
C GLU A 12 15.60 -0.36 6.39
N GLY A 13 14.60 -1.10 5.87
CA GLY A 13 13.66 -1.88 6.68
C GLY A 13 12.58 -1.05 7.38
N LYS A 14 12.44 0.24 7.08
CA LYS A 14 11.38 1.11 7.59
C LYS A 14 10.09 0.92 6.79
N LYS A 15 8.96 0.94 7.49
CA LYS A 15 7.64 0.80 6.88
C LYS A 15 7.28 2.02 6.05
N HIS A 16 6.83 1.79 4.84
CA HIS A 16 6.29 2.81 3.95
C HIS A 16 4.91 2.36 3.44
N THR A 17 3.92 3.25 3.50
CA THR A 17 2.54 2.92 3.13
C THR A 17 2.18 3.60 1.82
N LEU A 18 1.71 2.82 0.85
CA LEU A 18 1.10 3.32 -0.38
C LEU A 18 -0.42 3.21 -0.25
N GLN A 19 -1.10 4.33 -0.49
CA GLN A 19 -2.55 4.46 -0.46
C GLN A 19 -3.05 4.91 -1.83
N PRO A 20 -3.54 3.98 -2.67
CA PRO A 20 -4.17 4.34 -3.92
C PRO A 20 -5.38 5.24 -3.67
N LYS A 21 -5.52 6.30 -4.48
CA LYS A 21 -6.68 7.21 -4.40
C LYS A 21 -7.98 6.49 -4.79
N VAL A 22 -7.89 5.53 -5.71
CA VAL A 22 -8.99 4.70 -6.19
C VAL A 22 -8.50 3.26 -6.18
N PHE A 23 -9.35 2.34 -5.73
CA PHE A 23 -9.12 0.90 -5.80
C PHE A 23 -10.46 0.20 -5.95
N ASP A 24 -10.45 -1.02 -6.47
CA ASP A 24 -11.65 -1.85 -6.56
C ASP A 24 -11.99 -2.43 -5.18
N GLU A 25 -13.20 -2.19 -4.69
CA GLU A 25 -13.65 -2.69 -3.38
C GLU A 25 -13.82 -4.21 -3.34
N VAL A 26 -13.97 -4.87 -4.49
CA VAL A 26 -14.05 -6.34 -4.58
C VAL A 26 -12.70 -7.00 -4.84
N ILE A 27 -11.60 -6.25 -4.75
CA ILE A 27 -10.26 -6.77 -4.98
C ILE A 27 -9.90 -7.88 -3.99
N SER A 28 -9.41 -9.00 -4.51
CA SER A 28 -8.95 -10.12 -3.69
C SER A 28 -7.56 -9.88 -3.09
N ALA A 29 -7.25 -10.56 -1.98
CA ALA A 29 -5.93 -10.49 -1.36
C ALA A 29 -4.80 -10.92 -2.32
N GLU A 30 -5.07 -11.86 -3.23
CA GLU A 30 -4.10 -12.32 -4.23
C GLU A 30 -3.81 -11.23 -5.27
N GLN A 31 -4.84 -10.58 -5.80
CA GLN A 31 -4.67 -9.45 -6.73
C GLN A 31 -3.92 -8.28 -6.09
N VAL A 32 -4.20 -7.97 -4.82
CA VAL A 32 -3.46 -6.95 -4.07
C VAL A 32 -1.99 -7.34 -3.94
N ARG A 33 -1.70 -8.59 -3.54
CA ARG A 33 -0.32 -9.08 -3.40
C ARG A 33 0.42 -9.03 -4.74
N GLN A 34 -0.23 -9.43 -5.84
CA GLN A 34 0.37 -9.40 -7.17
C GLN A 34 0.67 -7.97 -7.61
N GLY A 35 -0.27 -7.03 -7.42
CA GLY A 35 -0.03 -5.62 -7.71
C GLY A 35 1.10 -5.02 -6.88
N MET A 36 1.17 -5.35 -5.58
CA MET A 36 2.28 -4.95 -4.72
C MET A 36 3.62 -5.52 -5.19
N ALA A 37 3.67 -6.79 -5.58
CA ALA A 37 4.87 -7.42 -6.11
C ALA A 37 5.32 -6.76 -7.42
N SER A 38 4.38 -6.40 -8.31
CA SER A 38 4.69 -5.63 -9.51
C SER A 38 5.29 -4.27 -9.19
N ILE A 39 4.74 -3.54 -8.22
CA ILE A 39 5.29 -2.24 -7.80
C ILE A 39 6.72 -2.38 -7.26
N ALA A 40 6.97 -3.41 -6.44
CA ALA A 40 8.30 -3.66 -5.90
C ALA A 40 9.31 -4.03 -7.00
N ALA A 41 8.87 -4.83 -7.97
CA ALA A 41 9.71 -5.25 -9.10
C ALA A 41 10.11 -4.11 -10.04
N VAL A 42 9.33 -3.03 -10.11
CA VAL A 42 9.66 -1.86 -10.94
C VAL A 42 10.96 -1.20 -10.47
N GLY A 43 11.19 -1.13 -9.15
CA GLY A 43 12.45 -0.64 -8.60
C GLY A 43 12.79 0.84 -8.84
N ILE A 44 11.92 1.63 -9.48
CA ILE A 44 12.19 3.04 -9.84
C ILE A 44 11.91 4.04 -8.71
N PHE A 45 11.36 3.58 -7.59
CA PHE A 45 10.87 4.45 -6.53
C PHE A 45 11.96 4.68 -5.49
N GLU A 46 12.83 5.64 -5.78
CA GLU A 46 13.94 6.06 -4.93
C GLU A 46 13.90 7.57 -4.66
N SER A 47 14.35 7.98 -3.48
CA SER A 47 14.65 9.37 -3.15
C SER A 47 15.73 9.42 -2.07
N ASN A 48 16.71 10.32 -2.23
CA ASN A 48 17.85 10.43 -1.32
C ASN A 48 18.54 9.08 -1.04
N ASP A 49 18.78 8.28 -2.08
CA ASP A 49 19.37 6.93 -2.01
C ASP A 49 18.55 5.89 -1.20
N ILE A 50 17.29 6.19 -0.90
CA ILE A 50 16.38 5.29 -0.20
C ILE A 50 15.33 4.77 -1.19
N GLN A 51 15.31 3.45 -1.41
CA GLN A 51 14.30 2.77 -2.22
C GLN A 51 13.08 2.46 -1.36
N TYR A 52 11.89 2.92 -1.74
CA TYR A 52 10.71 2.92 -0.83
C TYR A 52 9.87 1.63 -0.85
N TYR A 53 9.77 0.96 -2.00
CA TYR A 53 8.88 -0.19 -2.19
C TYR A 53 9.68 -1.47 -2.41
N THR A 54 10.64 -1.77 -1.54
CA THR A 54 11.57 -2.89 -1.74
C THR A 54 10.94 -4.23 -1.38
N GLU A 55 10.26 -4.33 -0.23
CA GLU A 55 9.65 -5.58 0.24
C GLU A 55 8.16 -5.40 0.54
N VAL A 56 7.34 -6.39 0.17
CA VAL A 56 5.90 -6.42 0.48
C VAL A 56 5.70 -6.91 1.91
N SER A 57 5.28 -6.01 2.82
CA SER A 57 5.04 -6.35 4.23
C SER A 57 3.59 -6.77 4.50
N GLY A 58 2.61 -6.19 3.80
CA GLY A 58 1.22 -6.60 3.92
C GLY A 58 0.24 -5.58 3.35
N ALA A 59 -1.06 -5.88 3.44
CA ALA A 59 -2.11 -4.97 3.02
C ALA A 59 -3.34 -5.10 3.91
N LYS A 60 -4.12 -4.02 4.01
CA LYS A 60 -5.42 -4.00 4.71
C LYS A 60 -6.38 -3.03 4.06
N ILE A 61 -7.67 -3.34 4.13
CA ILE A 61 -8.74 -2.41 3.80
C ILE A 61 -9.18 -1.73 5.10
N VAL A 62 -9.21 -0.40 5.11
CA VAL A 62 -9.66 0.40 6.24
C VAL A 62 -10.96 1.09 5.85
N GLU A 63 -12.01 0.87 6.63
CA GLU A 63 -13.29 1.55 6.46
C GLU A 63 -13.43 2.64 7.51
N THR A 64 -13.60 3.89 7.05
CA THR A 64 -13.92 5.02 7.92
C THR A 64 -15.41 5.28 7.88
N ILE A 65 -16.06 5.22 9.04
CA ILE A 65 -17.48 5.53 9.24
C ILE A 65 -17.56 6.91 9.88
N GLU A 66 -18.28 7.83 9.25
CA GLU A 66 -18.51 9.18 9.79
C GLU A 66 -19.72 9.14 10.73
N THR A 67 -19.48 9.34 12.02
CA THR A 67 -20.53 9.45 13.03
C THR A 67 -20.79 10.92 13.31
N LYS A 68 -21.92 11.44 12.82
CA LYS A 68 -22.36 12.80 13.10
C LYS A 68 -22.72 12.92 14.59
N LEU A 69 -22.02 13.80 15.30
CA LEU A 69 -22.23 14.04 16.74
C LEU A 69 -23.30 15.12 17.01
N PHE A 70 -23.55 15.99 16.03
CA PHE A 70 -24.57 17.05 16.04
C PHE A 70 -24.95 17.40 14.60
#